data_AF-A9FQ49-F1
#
_entry.id   AF-A9FQ49-F1
#
_cell.length_a   1.000
_cell.length_b   1.000
_cell.length_c   1.000
_cell.angle_alpha   90.00
_cell.angle_beta   90.00
_cell.angle_gamma   90.00
#
_symmetry.space_group_name_H-M   'P 1'
#
loop_
_entity.id
_entity.type
_entity.pdbx_description
1 polymer ?
#
loop_
_entity_poly.entity_id
_entity_poly.type
_entity_poly.pdbx_seq_one_letter_code
_entity_poly.pdbx_strand_id
1 'polypeptide(L)'
;MLITSNHGANQGGEEHIRREHCVHADGKLALQYKPGRMSCEPFRKYNTHGNGVYGRSPRSDEEWQSFSDSCPGDIIDTRNVPWGAASAGMHEVVNDVPDATFVDGDELVPTLGGSRTHG
;
A
#
# COMPACT_ATOMS: atom_id res chain seq x y z
N MET A 1 12.31 2.49 7.21
CA MET A 1 10.94 3.04 7.24
C MET A 1 10.32 2.80 5.87
N LEU A 2 9.08 2.32 5.82
CA LEU A 2 8.35 2.04 4.57
C LEU A 2 6.97 2.68 4.62
N ILE A 3 6.61 3.38 3.54
CA ILE A 3 5.29 3.96 3.29
C ILE A 3 4.91 3.55 1.88
N THR A 4 3.75 2.89 1.73
CA THR A 4 3.26 2.38 0.45
C THR A 4 1.76 2.60 0.37
N SER A 5 1.30 2.99 -0.82
CA SER A 5 -0.09 2.96 -1.25
C SER A 5 -0.13 2.38 -2.65
N ASN A 6 -1.10 1.52 -2.94
CA ASN A 6 -1.34 1.09 -4.30
C ASN A 6 -2.21 2.12 -5.04
N HIS A 7 -2.14 2.08 -6.38
CA HIS A 7 -2.89 2.96 -7.27
C HIS A 7 -3.30 2.18 -8.52
N GLY A 8 -4.34 2.67 -9.19
CA GLY A 8 -4.95 2.03 -10.35
C GLY A 8 -6.46 2.06 -10.21
N ALA A 9 -7.06 3.22 -10.48
CA ALA A 9 -8.50 3.44 -10.30
C ALA A 9 -9.37 2.79 -11.39
N ASN A 10 -8.74 2.20 -12.41
CA ASN A 10 -9.40 1.52 -13.51
C ASN A 10 -10.13 0.27 -13.02
N GLN A 11 -11.04 -0.26 -13.84
CA GLN A 11 -11.74 -1.51 -13.52
C GLN A 11 -10.73 -2.66 -13.37
N GLY A 12 -10.67 -3.26 -12.18
CA GLY A 12 -9.69 -4.31 -11.88
C GLY A 12 -8.28 -3.78 -11.55
N GLY A 13 -8.10 -2.47 -11.46
CA GLY A 13 -6.84 -1.87 -11.01
C GLY A 13 -6.62 -2.02 -9.51
N GLU A 14 -5.35 -1.91 -9.11
CA GLU A 14 -4.90 -2.30 -7.77
C GLU A 14 -5.48 -1.43 -6.66
N GLU A 15 -5.93 -0.19 -6.90
CA GLU A 15 -6.58 0.66 -5.89
C GLU A 15 -7.80 -0.01 -5.22
N HIS A 16 -8.43 -0.93 -5.95
CA HIS A 16 -9.61 -1.67 -5.51
C HIS A 16 -9.31 -3.14 -5.19
N ILE A 17 -8.05 -3.51 -5.05
CA ILE A 17 -7.62 -4.87 -4.74
C ILE A 17 -6.62 -4.84 -3.60
N ARG A 18 -6.98 -5.54 -2.51
CA ARG A 18 -6.15 -5.60 -1.31
C ARG A 18 -5.15 -6.76 -1.42
N ARG A 19 -3.85 -6.45 -1.53
CA ARG A 19 -2.76 -7.42 -1.77
C ARG A 19 -1.85 -7.59 -0.56
N GLU A 20 -1.20 -8.75 -0.47
CA GLU A 20 -0.13 -8.96 0.49
C GLU A 20 1.16 -8.31 -0.01
N HIS A 21 1.87 -7.61 0.87
CA HIS A 21 3.17 -7.01 0.60
C HIS A 21 4.24 -7.72 1.44
N CYS A 22 5.30 -8.17 0.78
CA CYS A 22 6.43 -8.89 1.36
C CYS A 22 7.71 -8.06 1.18
N VAL A 23 8.24 -7.54 2.28
CA VAL A 23 9.47 -6.74 2.28
C VAL A 23 10.64 -7.63 2.66
N HIS A 24 11.61 -7.74 1.78
CA HIS A 24 12.85 -8.47 1.99
C HIS A 24 14.00 -7.50 2.19
N ALA A 25 14.89 -7.83 3.13
CA ALA A 25 16.17 -7.18 3.31
C ALA A 25 17.28 -8.22 3.17
N ASP A 26 18.21 -8.00 2.24
CA ASP A 26 19.25 -8.95 1.83
C ASP A 26 18.68 -10.35 1.53
N GLY A 27 17.58 -10.39 0.78
CA GLY A 27 16.86 -11.61 0.39
C GLY A 27 16.00 -12.26 1.50
N LYS A 28 16.08 -11.79 2.76
CA LYS A 28 15.31 -12.36 3.88
C LYS A 28 14.03 -11.56 4.12
N LEU A 29 12.90 -12.25 4.30
CA LEU A 29 11.63 -11.60 4.65
C LEU A 29 11.78 -10.88 6.00
N ALA A 30 11.57 -9.56 5.98
CA ALA A 30 11.68 -8.68 7.14
C ALA A 30 10.31 -8.19 7.61
N LEU A 31 9.37 -7.93 6.69
CA LEU A 31 8.03 -7.48 7.02
C LEU A 31 7.03 -8.06 6.02
N GLN A 32 5.91 -8.58 6.51
CA GLN A 32 4.76 -8.98 5.71
C GLN A 32 3.53 -8.23 6.21
N TYR A 33 2.78 -7.61 5.31
CA TYR A 33 1.59 -6.85 5.66
C TYR A 33 0.60 -6.75 4.50
N LYS A 34 -0.68 -6.62 4.87
CA LYS A 34 -1.76 -6.30 3.95
C LYS A 34 -2.23 -4.85 4.19
N PRO A 35 -2.04 -3.90 3.26
CA PRO A 35 -2.41 -2.49 3.47
C PRO A 35 -3.94 -2.34 3.59
N GLY A 36 -4.42 -1.17 4.00
CA GLY A 36 -5.85 -0.90 4.23
C GLY A 36 -6.27 -0.89 5.69
N ARG A 37 -7.38 -0.20 5.96
CA ARG A 37 -8.00 -0.12 7.29
C ARG A 37 -9.00 -1.26 7.50
N MET A 38 -9.49 -1.37 8.74
CA MET A 38 -10.70 -2.13 9.03
C MET A 38 -11.94 -1.45 8.47
N SER A 39 -11.97 -0.11 8.52
CA SER A 39 -13.09 0.70 8.06
C SER A 39 -12.59 2.02 7.48
N CYS A 40 -13.17 2.44 6.34
CA CYS A 40 -12.98 3.78 5.80
C CYS A 40 -14.09 4.76 6.25
N GLU A 41 -15.12 4.28 6.95
CA GLU A 41 -16.26 5.10 7.36
C GLU A 41 -15.90 6.37 8.17
N PRO A 42 -14.88 6.38 9.06
CA PRO A 42 -14.48 7.59 9.77
C PRO A 42 -14.09 8.77 8.87
N PHE A 43 -13.68 8.50 7.62
CA PHE A 43 -13.22 9.50 6.66
C PHE A 43 -14.30 9.90 5.65
N ARG A 44 -15.47 9.22 5.63
CA ARG A 44 -16.58 9.53 4.72
C ARG A 44 -17.01 11.00 4.77
N LYS A 45 -17.00 11.60 5.96
CA LYS A 45 -17.39 13.00 6.18
C LYS A 45 -16.58 14.02 5.37
N TYR A 46 -15.37 13.65 4.92
CA TYR A 46 -14.51 14.49 4.08
C TYR A 46 -14.74 14.27 2.57
N ASN A 47 -15.48 13.22 2.19
CA ASN A 47 -15.68 12.79 0.81
C ASN A 47 -17.09 13.15 0.33
N THR A 48 -17.37 14.46 0.22
CA THR A 48 -18.69 14.99 -0.12
C THR A 48 -19.03 14.91 -1.61
N HIS A 49 -18.04 14.64 -2.47
CA HIS A 49 -18.20 14.42 -3.90
C HIS A 49 -17.92 12.95 -4.24
N GLY A 50 -18.52 12.45 -5.31
CA GLY A 50 -18.28 11.09 -5.79
C GLY A 50 -16.82 10.88 -6.20
N ASN A 51 -16.18 9.85 -5.67
CA ASN A 51 -14.76 9.55 -5.88
C ASN A 51 -14.49 8.09 -6.28
N GLY A 52 -15.51 7.33 -6.68
CA GLY A 52 -15.40 5.92 -7.06
C GLY A 52 -15.26 4.95 -5.88
N VAL A 53 -14.68 5.40 -4.76
CA VAL A 53 -14.48 4.56 -3.57
C VAL A 53 -15.71 4.55 -2.68
N TYR A 54 -16.23 5.70 -2.22
CA TYR A 54 -17.38 5.73 -1.31
C TYR A 54 -18.70 5.61 -2.07
N GLY A 55 -19.53 4.64 -1.65
CA GLY A 55 -20.90 4.49 -2.13
C GLY A 55 -21.88 5.46 -1.46
N ARG A 56 -23.16 5.42 -1.87
CA ARG A 56 -24.24 6.26 -1.30
C ARG A 56 -24.53 5.98 0.17
N SER A 57 -24.27 4.76 0.63
CA SER A 57 -24.51 4.32 1.99
C SER A 57 -23.20 3.87 2.66
N PRO A 58 -23.14 3.88 3.99
CA PRO A 58 -22.08 3.22 4.76
C PRO A 58 -21.93 1.76 4.36
N ARG A 59 -20.69 1.27 4.38
CA ARG A 59 -20.36 -0.15 4.20
C ARG A 59 -19.94 -0.76 5.54
N SER A 60 -20.07 -2.07 5.67
CA SER A 60 -19.53 -2.81 6.80
C SER A 60 -18.00 -2.88 6.74
N ASP A 61 -17.38 -3.25 7.85
CA ASP A 61 -15.93 -3.44 7.91
C ASP A 61 -15.49 -4.61 7.01
N GLU A 62 -16.30 -5.66 6.87
CA GLU A 62 -16.01 -6.77 5.95
C GLU A 62 -16.01 -6.32 4.49
N GLU A 63 -16.98 -5.47 4.12
CA GLU A 63 -17.03 -4.89 2.78
C GLU A 63 -15.79 -4.04 2.50
N TRP A 64 -15.39 -3.16 3.43
CA TRP A 64 -14.15 -2.37 3.25
C TRP A 64 -12.90 -3.25 3.13
N GLN A 65 -12.79 -4.28 3.97
CA GLN A 65 -11.64 -5.19 3.94
C GLN A 65 -11.55 -6.03 2.66
N SER A 66 -12.66 -6.22 1.95
CA SER A 66 -12.69 -7.01 0.73
C SER A 66 -11.94 -6.39 -0.45
N PHE A 67 -11.79 -5.06 -0.49
CA PHE A 67 -11.25 -4.36 -1.67
C PHE A 67 -10.32 -3.18 -1.34
N SER A 68 -10.49 -2.51 -0.19
CA SER A 68 -9.85 -1.21 0.06
C SER A 68 -8.42 -1.38 0.57
N ASP A 69 -7.45 -0.92 -0.22
CA ASP A 69 -6.05 -0.85 0.17
C ASP A 69 -5.69 0.47 0.87
N SER A 70 -6.38 1.54 0.51
CA SER A 70 -6.32 2.84 1.17
C SER A 70 -7.71 3.45 1.30
N CYS A 71 -7.86 4.45 2.18
CA CYS A 71 -9.11 5.18 2.36
C CYS A 71 -8.90 6.64 1.93
N PRO A 72 -9.64 7.16 0.93
CA PRO A 72 -9.56 8.58 0.62
C PRO A 72 -9.95 9.42 1.84
N GLY A 73 -9.06 10.32 2.26
CA GLY A 73 -9.19 11.14 3.46
C GLY A 73 -8.44 10.61 4.69
N ASP A 74 -7.75 9.46 4.58
CA ASP A 74 -6.88 8.90 5.62
C ASP A 74 -5.39 9.15 5.31
N ILE A 75 -4.57 9.02 6.34
CA ILE A 75 -3.11 8.93 6.22
C ILE A 75 -2.68 7.50 5.88
N ILE A 76 -1.57 7.38 5.15
CA ILE A 76 -0.89 6.10 4.96
C ILE A 76 0.05 5.85 6.14
N ASP A 77 -0.12 4.71 6.80
CA ASP A 77 0.71 4.35 7.93
C ASP A 77 2.18 4.18 7.54
N THR A 78 3.03 4.72 8.40
CA THR A 78 4.46 4.47 8.35
C THR A 78 4.78 3.14 9.03
N ARG A 79 5.48 2.26 8.32
CA ARG A 79 5.85 0.93 8.80
C ARG A 79 7.35 0.86 9.09
N ASN A 80 7.69 0.26 10.23
CA ASN A 80 9.07 -0.05 10.56
C ASN A 80 9.42 -1.44 10.00
N VAL A 81 10.43 -1.48 9.14
CA VAL A 81 10.97 -2.74 8.60
C VAL A 81 12.08 -3.18 9.55
N PRO A 82 11.90 -4.27 10.31
CA PRO A 82 12.92 -4.74 11.25
C PRO A 82 14.06 -5.37 10.46
N TRP A 83 15.21 -4.71 10.45
CA TRP A 83 16.40 -5.18 9.74
C TRP A 83 17.59 -5.50 10.66
N GLY A 84 17.53 -5.08 11.93
CA GLY A 84 18.62 -5.28 12.88
C GLY A 84 19.87 -4.47 12.49
N ALA A 85 21.04 -4.92 12.94
CA ALA A 85 22.31 -4.31 12.59
C ALA A 85 22.76 -4.79 11.20
N ALA A 86 22.90 -3.86 10.25
CA ALA A 86 23.48 -4.13 8.94
C ALA A 86 25.01 -3.98 9.00
N SER A 87 25.73 -4.87 8.29
CA SER A 87 27.18 -4.76 8.11
C SER A 87 27.54 -3.56 7.22
N ALA A 88 28.81 -3.17 7.17
CA ALA A 88 29.25 -2.25 6.13
C ALA A 88 29.22 -2.96 4.77
N GLY A 89 28.72 -2.29 3.73
CA GLY A 89 28.68 -2.82 2.37
C GLY A 89 27.39 -2.46 1.62
N MET A 90 27.20 -3.10 0.48
CA MET A 90 25.96 -2.99 -0.30
C MET A 90 24.90 -3.91 0.31
N HIS A 91 23.67 -3.39 0.31
CA HIS A 91 22.50 -4.07 0.81
C HIS A 91 21.35 -3.90 -0.17
N GLU A 92 20.44 -4.86 -0.17
CA GLU A 92 19.27 -4.87 -1.03
C GLU A 92 17.99 -4.85 -0.19
N VAL A 93 17.03 -4.01 -0.59
CA VAL A 93 15.67 -4.01 -0.03
C VAL A 93 14.69 -4.19 -1.18
N VAL A 94 13.86 -5.22 -1.08
CA VAL A 94 12.84 -5.55 -2.08
C VAL A 94 11.47 -5.46 -1.41
N ASN A 95 10.52 -4.75 -2.02
CA ASN A 95 9.11 -4.81 -1.65
C ASN A 95 8.37 -5.57 -2.76
N ASP A 96 8.10 -6.84 -2.50
CA ASP A 96 7.42 -7.76 -3.40
C ASP A 96 5.91 -7.76 -3.14
N VAL A 97 5.12 -7.72 -4.20
CA VAL A 97 3.65 -7.78 -4.16
C VAL A 97 3.26 -8.86 -5.17
N PRO A 98 3.33 -10.15 -4.79
CA PRO A 98 3.45 -11.25 -5.75
C PRO A 98 2.22 -11.41 -6.65
N ASP A 99 1.05 -11.02 -6.14
CA ASP A 99 -0.21 -11.13 -6.88
C ASP A 99 -0.58 -9.82 -7.61
N ALA A 100 0.25 -8.78 -7.54
CA ALA A 100 -0.04 -7.51 -8.22
C ALA A 100 -0.11 -7.70 -9.74
N THR A 101 -1.11 -7.10 -10.36
CA THR A 101 -1.35 -7.18 -11.79
C THR A 101 -1.37 -5.80 -12.42
N PHE A 102 -0.77 -5.67 -13.61
CA PHE A 102 -0.90 -4.49 -14.44
C PHE A 102 -2.06 -4.69 -15.41
N VAL A 103 -3.09 -3.88 -15.26
CA VAL A 103 -4.22 -3.84 -16.18
C VAL A 103 -3.98 -2.68 -17.16
N ASP A 104 -4.29 -2.90 -18.44
CA ASP A 104 -4.28 -1.87 -19.50
C ASP A 104 -2.99 -1.03 -19.66
N GLY A 105 -1.83 -1.58 -19.29
CA GLY A 105 -0.53 -0.92 -19.45
C GLY A 105 -0.17 0.07 -18.34
N ASP A 106 -0.85 0.01 -17.20
CA ASP A 106 -0.46 0.76 -15.99
C ASP A 106 0.95 0.32 -15.51
N GLU A 107 1.68 1.24 -14.87
CA GLU A 107 2.98 0.98 -14.23
C GLU A 107 2.92 1.23 -12.72
N LEU A 108 3.61 0.40 -11.92
CA LEU A 108 3.73 0.61 -10.48
C LEU A 108 4.79 1.69 -10.31
N VAL A 109 4.40 2.88 -9.83
CA VAL A 109 5.35 3.90 -9.41
C VAL A 109 5.80 3.57 -7.99
N PRO A 110 7.03 3.07 -7.75
CA PRO A 110 7.47 2.74 -6.41
C PRO A 110 7.78 4.03 -5.66
N THR A 111 6.95 4.41 -4.68
CA THR A 111 7.24 5.51 -3.76
C THR A 111 8.19 5.04 -2.67
N LEU A 112 9.48 4.87 -3.00
CA LEU A 112 10.51 4.66 -1.98
C LEU A 112 11.22 5.99 -1.67
N GLY A 113 10.88 6.57 -0.52
CA GLY A 113 11.66 7.63 0.12
C GLY A 113 12.99 7.08 0.66
N GLY A 114 13.95 6.87 -0.24
CA GLY A 114 15.35 6.60 0.08
C GLY A 114 16.20 7.83 -0.23
N SER A 115 16.72 8.50 0.80
CA SER A 115 17.77 9.50 0.65
C SER A 115 18.99 8.84 -0.01
N ARG A 116 19.23 9.14 -1.29
CA ARG A 116 20.52 8.88 -1.94
C ARG A 116 21.59 9.77 -1.30
N THR A 117 22.34 9.25 -0.35
CA THR A 117 23.66 9.80 -0.04
C THR A 117 24.59 9.43 -1.20
N HIS A 118 24.80 10.36 -2.12
CA HIS A 118 25.88 10.27 -3.10
C HIS A 118 27.20 10.62 -2.41
N GLY A 119 28.23 9.80 -2.66
CA GLY A 119 29.63 10.21 -2.81
C GLY A 119 30.33 10.79 -1.61
#